data_AF-A0A9X7TCG6-F1
#
_entry.id   AF-A0A9X7TCG6-F1
#
_cell.length_a   1.000
_cell.length_b   1.000
_cell.length_c   1.000
_cell.angle_alpha   90.00
_cell.angle_beta   90.00
_cell.angle_gamma   90.00
#
_symmetry.space_group_name_H-M   'P 1'
#
loop_
_entity.id
_entity.type
_entity.pdbx_description
1 polymer ?
#
loop_
_entity_poly.entity_id
_entity_poly.type
_entity_poly.pdbx_seq_one_letter_code
_entity_poly.pdbx_strand_id
1 'polypeptide(L)'
;MLSNLEKDIGKTTDEGLEYGDLGVAIVFLEQYKATKEKHYLNSVKVIIKNYVERYKNDKSFTGISYNIKKWKNIRSPYLMNGSAGLIYVLSKYYQVVGKVDWNLMEKYIDSLNLPFTYNYGVNNGTAGILLTIDNILYNLKPIPNSAYKKLKLYYIKHIYYSYVNSKQHLGWPSDGQTFISDDLGTGTLGILYGLISSINGRKTNDEIFL
;
A
#
# COMPACT_ATOMS: atom_id res chain seq x y z
N MET A 1 5.32 -22.53 12.82
CA MET A 1 5.67 -21.12 12.54
C MET A 1 4.41 -20.27 12.33
N LEU A 2 3.56 -20.57 11.33
CA LEU A 2 2.32 -19.81 11.07
C LEU A 2 1.33 -19.79 12.25
N SER A 3 1.18 -20.92 12.96
CA SER A 3 0.34 -21.00 14.17
C SER A 3 0.80 -20.09 15.32
N ASN A 4 2.09 -19.73 15.38
CA ASN A 4 2.57 -18.75 16.35
C ASN A 4 2.19 -17.33 15.91
N LEU A 5 2.27 -17.03 14.61
CA LEU A 5 1.83 -15.74 14.08
C LEU A 5 0.34 -15.48 14.37
N GLU A 6 -0.52 -16.49 14.25
CA GLU A 6 -1.94 -16.35 14.59
C GLU A 6 -2.19 -16.01 16.06
N LYS A 7 -1.41 -16.63 16.95
CA LYS A 7 -1.50 -16.35 18.39
C LYS A 7 -1.05 -14.94 18.73
N ASP A 8 -0.21 -14.31 17.91
CA ASP A 8 0.43 -13.02 18.18
C ASP A 8 -0.26 -11.83 17.51
N ILE A 9 -1.31 -12.07 16.72
CA ILE A 9 -2.16 -11.01 16.14
C ILE A 9 -2.60 -10.05 17.25
N GLY A 10 -2.36 -8.75 17.03
CA GLY A 10 -2.72 -7.68 17.94
C GLY A 10 -1.80 -7.52 19.16
N LYS A 11 -0.76 -8.36 19.31
CA LYS A 11 0.25 -8.21 20.37
C LYS A 11 1.44 -7.36 19.94
N THR A 12 1.65 -7.16 18.63
CA THR A 12 2.73 -6.30 18.12
C THR A 12 2.43 -4.84 18.47
N THR A 13 3.48 -4.09 18.81
CA THR A 13 3.36 -2.63 18.96
C THR A 13 3.65 -1.89 17.67
N ASP A 14 4.37 -2.55 16.76
CA ASP A 14 4.67 -2.02 15.44
C ASP A 14 3.50 -2.30 14.49
N GLU A 15 3.35 -1.40 13.53
CA GLU A 15 2.28 -1.39 12.54
C GLU A 15 2.87 -1.38 11.13
N GLY A 16 2.02 -1.63 10.13
CA GLY A 16 2.46 -1.70 8.74
C GLY A 16 2.73 -3.12 8.26
N LEU A 17 3.18 -3.21 7.02
CA LEU A 17 3.58 -4.45 6.35
C LEU A 17 4.95 -4.96 6.84
N GLU A 18 5.88 -4.07 7.17
CA GLU A 18 7.27 -4.44 7.45
C GLU A 18 7.42 -5.14 8.81
N TYR A 19 6.85 -4.54 9.86
CA TYR A 19 7.03 -5.00 11.24
C TYR A 19 5.70 -5.27 11.98
N GLY A 20 4.57 -5.06 11.31
CA GLY A 20 3.24 -5.18 11.91
C GLY A 20 2.39 -6.31 11.36
N ASP A 21 1.20 -6.46 11.94
CA ASP A 21 0.24 -7.49 11.55
C ASP A 21 -0.22 -7.42 10.08
N LEU A 22 -0.05 -6.28 9.38
CA LEU A 22 -0.44 -6.22 7.95
C LEU A 22 0.46 -7.10 7.08
N GLY A 23 1.73 -7.28 7.44
CA GLY A 23 2.62 -8.22 6.75
C GLY A 23 2.15 -9.66 6.94
N VAL A 24 1.73 -10.00 8.16
CA VAL A 24 1.12 -11.30 8.51
C VAL A 24 -0.17 -11.51 7.70
N ALA A 25 -0.99 -10.47 7.51
CA ALA A 25 -2.20 -10.57 6.70
C ALA A 25 -1.91 -10.93 5.24
N ILE A 26 -0.84 -10.40 4.63
CA ILE A 26 -0.44 -10.79 3.27
C ILE A 26 -0.07 -12.28 3.23
N VAL A 27 0.73 -12.76 4.18
CA VAL A 27 1.10 -14.18 4.26
C VAL A 27 -0.14 -15.05 4.39
N PHE A 28 -1.08 -14.71 5.27
CA PHE A 28 -2.32 -15.48 5.44
C PHE A 28 -3.26 -15.41 4.23
N LEU A 29 -3.31 -14.31 3.49
CA LEU A 29 -4.05 -14.25 2.24
C LEU A 29 -3.48 -15.22 1.20
N GLU A 30 -2.16 -15.32 1.08
CA GLU A 30 -1.52 -16.27 0.16
C GLU A 30 -1.70 -17.73 0.62
N GLN A 31 -1.59 -17.99 1.93
CA GLN A 31 -1.89 -19.32 2.48
C GLN A 31 -3.34 -19.72 2.23
N TYR A 32 -4.29 -18.81 2.46
CA TYR A 32 -5.69 -19.07 2.13
C TYR A 32 -5.88 -19.36 0.63
N LYS A 33 -5.22 -18.64 -0.26
CA LYS A 33 -5.32 -18.91 -1.71
C LYS A 33 -4.82 -20.30 -2.06
N ALA A 34 -3.72 -20.73 -1.45
CA ALA A 34 -3.09 -22.03 -1.69
C ALA A 34 -3.88 -23.20 -1.09
N THR A 35 -4.36 -23.07 0.15
CA THR A 35 -4.94 -24.21 0.89
C THR A 35 -6.46 -24.17 1.01
N LYS A 36 -7.07 -23.00 0.81
CA LYS A 36 -8.50 -22.71 1.08
C LYS A 36 -8.92 -22.87 2.54
N GLU A 37 -7.98 -23.02 3.47
CA GLU A 37 -8.29 -23.18 4.88
C GLU A 37 -8.81 -21.87 5.50
N LYS A 38 -10.05 -21.90 5.99
CA LYS A 38 -10.78 -20.70 6.44
C LYS A 38 -10.12 -19.95 7.60
N HIS A 39 -9.33 -20.63 8.42
CA HIS A 39 -8.70 -20.02 9.59
C HIS A 39 -7.75 -18.88 9.18
N TYR A 40 -6.99 -19.03 8.08
CA TYR A 40 -6.15 -17.96 7.53
C TYR A 40 -6.96 -16.71 7.13
N LEU A 41 -8.08 -16.88 6.43
CA LEU A 41 -8.94 -15.76 6.06
C LEU A 41 -9.60 -15.10 7.28
N ASN A 42 -9.93 -15.89 8.30
CA ASN A 42 -10.46 -15.36 9.56
C ASN A 42 -9.41 -14.52 10.31
N SER A 43 -8.16 -14.98 10.35
CA SER A 43 -7.02 -14.24 10.90
C SER A 43 -6.82 -12.90 10.19
N VAL A 44 -6.92 -12.85 8.86
CA VAL A 44 -6.88 -11.58 8.08
C VAL A 44 -8.02 -10.64 8.48
N LYS A 45 -9.24 -11.15 8.67
CA LYS A 45 -10.39 -10.33 9.11
C LYS A 45 -10.15 -9.73 10.49
N VAL A 46 -9.56 -10.48 11.41
CA VAL A 46 -9.20 -9.98 12.75
C VAL A 46 -8.18 -8.86 12.66
N ILE A 47 -7.13 -9.04 11.85
CA ILE A 47 -6.11 -8.01 11.62
C ILE A 47 -6.73 -6.73 11.06
N ILE A 48 -7.52 -6.83 9.99
CA ILE A 48 -8.22 -5.68 9.38
C ILE A 48 -9.11 -5.00 10.42
N LYS A 49 -9.91 -5.76 11.17
CA LYS A 49 -10.78 -5.23 12.23
C LYS A 49 -9.99 -4.43 13.26
N ASN A 50 -8.83 -4.93 13.70
CA ASN A 50 -7.99 -4.24 14.69
C ASN A 50 -7.50 -2.88 14.17
N TYR A 51 -7.06 -2.81 12.90
CA TYR A 51 -6.67 -1.53 12.29
C TYR A 51 -7.87 -0.60 12.11
N VAL A 52 -9.00 -1.10 11.62
CA VAL A 52 -10.21 -0.28 11.43
C VAL A 52 -10.68 0.33 12.74
N GLU A 53 -10.73 -0.47 13.80
CA GLU A 53 -11.14 -0.04 15.14
C GLU A 53 -10.18 1.02 15.71
N ARG A 54 -8.88 0.83 15.54
CA ARG A 54 -7.83 1.75 16.02
C ARG A 54 -7.96 3.15 15.43
N TYR A 55 -8.31 3.23 14.14
CA TYR A 55 -8.42 4.49 13.39
C TYR A 55 -9.87 4.93 13.15
N LYS A 56 -10.85 4.36 13.86
CA LYS A 56 -12.27 4.63 13.60
C LYS A 56 -12.65 6.08 13.87
N ASN A 57 -12.05 6.68 14.91
CA ASN A 57 -12.35 8.01 15.41
C ASN A 57 -11.49 9.13 14.78
N ASP A 58 -10.58 8.80 13.87
CA ASP A 58 -9.79 9.81 13.17
C ASP A 58 -10.72 10.67 12.30
N LYS A 59 -10.85 11.96 12.65
CA LYS A 59 -11.67 12.93 11.89
C LYS A 59 -11.21 13.04 10.44
N SER A 60 -9.90 13.04 10.24
CA SER A 60 -9.24 12.94 8.95
C SER A 60 -8.15 11.89 9.07
N PHE A 61 -8.29 10.80 8.32
CA PHE A 61 -7.30 9.73 8.32
C PHE A 61 -6.15 10.10 7.39
N THR A 62 -4.96 10.29 7.95
CA THR A 62 -3.76 10.73 7.23
C THR A 62 -2.69 9.66 7.11
N GLY A 63 -2.90 8.48 7.69
CA GLY A 63 -1.91 7.41 7.75
C GLY A 63 -2.16 6.47 8.91
N ILE A 64 -1.35 5.41 9.00
CA ILE A 64 -1.19 4.61 10.23
C ILE A 64 0.12 5.01 10.91
N SER A 65 0.28 4.70 12.19
CA SER A 65 1.54 4.92 12.89
C SER A 65 2.55 3.82 12.60
N TYR A 66 3.84 4.09 12.86
CA TYR A 66 4.88 3.05 12.83
C TYR A 66 4.80 2.17 14.08
N ASN A 67 4.49 2.79 15.22
CA ASN A 67 4.35 2.11 16.51
C ASN A 67 3.24 2.78 17.33
N ILE A 68 2.25 2.01 17.75
CA ILE A 68 1.05 2.52 18.45
C ILE A 68 1.34 3.03 19.87
N LYS A 69 2.46 2.64 20.48
CA LYS A 69 2.83 3.03 21.85
C LYS A 69 3.79 4.21 21.85
N LYS A 70 4.85 4.14 21.06
CA LYS A 70 5.93 5.15 21.04
C LYS A 70 5.57 6.37 20.20
N TRP A 71 4.92 6.17 19.07
CA TRP A 71 4.73 7.22 18.05
C TRP A 71 3.29 7.29 17.54
N LYS A 72 2.33 7.20 18.47
CA LYS A 72 0.88 7.14 18.19
C LYS A 72 0.30 8.28 17.35
N ASN A 73 1.01 9.41 17.24
CA ASN A 73 0.59 10.59 16.48
C ASN A 73 1.42 10.80 15.20
N ILE A 74 2.51 10.06 15.00
CA ILE A 74 3.28 10.11 13.76
C ILE A 74 2.56 9.20 12.77
N ARG A 75 2.07 9.78 11.68
CA ARG A 75 1.32 9.07 10.64
C ARG A 75 2.15 8.94 9.38
N SER A 76 2.15 7.75 8.80
CA SER A 76 2.84 7.43 7.55
C SER A 76 1.83 7.07 6.46
N PRO A 77 2.00 7.58 5.23
CA PRO A 77 1.15 7.21 4.11
C PRO A 77 1.73 6.06 3.27
N TYR A 78 2.95 5.60 3.53
CA TYR A 78 3.69 4.74 2.61
C TYR A 78 3.35 3.24 2.72
N LEU A 79 3.87 2.43 1.81
CA LEU A 79 3.49 1.03 1.67
C LEU A 79 3.92 0.19 2.87
N MET A 80 5.19 0.25 3.26
CA MET A 80 5.74 -0.66 4.27
C MET A 80 5.27 -0.35 5.68
N ASN A 81 5.08 0.92 6.01
CA ASN A 81 4.82 1.36 7.37
C ASN A 81 3.65 2.33 7.50
N GLY A 82 2.79 2.42 6.47
CA GLY A 82 1.80 3.47 6.35
C GLY A 82 0.47 3.01 5.76
N SER A 83 -0.42 3.97 5.49
CA SER A 83 -1.78 3.69 5.02
C SER A 83 -1.82 2.98 3.67
N ALA A 84 -0.86 3.22 2.77
CA ALA A 84 -0.79 2.47 1.52
C ALA A 84 -0.66 0.96 1.75
N GLY A 85 0.00 0.53 2.84
CA GLY A 85 0.04 -0.87 3.26
C GLY A 85 -1.32 -1.41 3.71
N LEU A 86 -2.03 -0.67 4.56
CA LEU A 86 -3.38 -1.03 5.00
C LEU A 86 -4.34 -1.15 3.82
N ILE A 87 -4.32 -0.16 2.93
CA ILE A 87 -5.18 -0.11 1.74
C ILE A 87 -4.82 -1.25 0.78
N TYR A 88 -3.54 -1.58 0.63
CA TYR A 88 -3.10 -2.71 -0.18
C TYR A 88 -3.63 -4.05 0.38
N VAL A 89 -3.54 -4.27 1.69
CA VAL A 89 -4.11 -5.46 2.35
C VAL A 89 -5.63 -5.52 2.18
N LEU A 90 -6.34 -4.41 2.39
CA LEU A 90 -7.78 -4.31 2.16
C LEU A 90 -8.13 -4.67 0.71
N SER A 91 -7.39 -4.14 -0.26
CA SER A 91 -7.59 -4.44 -1.68
C SER A 91 -7.40 -5.94 -1.98
N LYS A 92 -6.32 -6.54 -1.49
CA LYS A 92 -6.06 -7.98 -1.65
C LYS A 92 -7.12 -8.84 -0.95
N TYR A 93 -7.58 -8.44 0.23
CA TYR A 93 -8.67 -9.11 0.93
C TYR A 93 -9.98 -9.05 0.12
N TYR A 94 -10.35 -7.88 -0.41
CA TYR A 94 -11.57 -7.73 -1.21
C TYR A 94 -11.53 -8.47 -2.54
N GLN A 95 -10.35 -8.61 -3.16
CA GLN A 95 -10.16 -9.51 -4.31
C GLN A 95 -10.51 -10.95 -3.95
N VAL A 96 -10.07 -11.41 -2.79
CA VAL A 96 -10.32 -12.78 -2.32
C VAL A 96 -11.79 -13.03 -1.97
N VAL A 97 -12.45 -12.07 -1.30
CA VAL A 97 -13.85 -12.25 -0.87
C VAL A 97 -14.88 -11.84 -1.92
N GLY A 98 -14.47 -11.17 -3.00
CA GLY A 98 -15.32 -10.79 -4.13
C GLY A 98 -16.33 -9.68 -3.85
N LYS A 99 -16.27 -9.02 -2.68
CA LYS A 99 -17.16 -7.91 -2.32
C LYS A 99 -16.38 -6.81 -1.62
N VAL A 100 -16.32 -5.63 -2.24
CA VAL A 100 -15.63 -4.45 -1.72
C VAL A 100 -16.58 -3.63 -0.84
N ASP A 101 -16.11 -3.20 0.34
CA ASP A 101 -16.74 -2.12 1.09
C ASP A 101 -16.11 -0.79 0.67
N TRP A 102 -16.75 -0.13 -0.30
CA TRP A 102 -16.23 1.12 -0.86
C TRP A 102 -16.30 2.29 0.13
N ASN A 103 -17.21 2.27 1.11
CA ASN A 103 -17.27 3.31 2.15
C ASN A 103 -16.02 3.24 3.02
N LEU A 104 -15.61 2.03 3.40
CA LEU A 104 -14.38 1.83 4.16
C LEU A 104 -13.14 2.15 3.31
N MET A 105 -13.08 1.69 2.06
CA MET A 105 -11.97 1.98 1.16
C MET A 105 -11.79 3.49 0.95
N GLU A 106 -12.87 4.22 0.65
CA GLU A 106 -12.80 5.66 0.41
C GLU A 106 -12.33 6.46 1.61
N LYS A 107 -12.68 6.03 2.84
CA LYS A 107 -12.16 6.64 4.07
C LYS A 107 -10.63 6.64 4.12
N TYR A 108 -10.00 5.57 3.63
CA TYR A 108 -8.55 5.41 3.70
C TYR A 108 -7.82 5.95 2.47
N ILE A 109 -8.42 5.85 1.28
CA ILE A 109 -7.83 6.34 0.02
C ILE A 109 -7.44 7.83 0.09
N ASP A 110 -8.16 8.65 0.86
CA ASP A 110 -7.83 10.07 1.02
C ASP A 110 -6.41 10.31 1.56
N SER A 111 -5.89 9.41 2.40
CA SER A 111 -4.51 9.48 2.90
C SER A 111 -3.44 9.29 1.82
N LEU A 112 -3.82 8.76 0.66
CA LEU A 112 -2.94 8.58 -0.49
C LEU A 112 -2.89 9.81 -1.39
N ASN A 113 -3.70 10.85 -1.15
CA ASN A 113 -3.66 12.08 -1.93
C ASN A 113 -2.70 13.08 -1.27
N LEU A 114 -1.40 12.92 -1.53
CA LEU A 114 -0.36 13.74 -0.92
C LEU A 114 0.08 14.84 -1.90
N PRO A 115 0.25 16.09 -1.42
CA PRO A 115 0.81 17.16 -2.24
C PRO A 115 2.28 16.92 -2.61
N PHE A 116 3.01 16.17 -1.78
CA PHE A 116 4.39 15.78 -2.02
C PHE A 116 4.70 14.44 -1.30
N THR A 117 5.76 13.77 -1.74
CA THR A 117 6.30 12.55 -1.13
C THR A 117 7.78 12.76 -0.84
N TYR A 118 8.23 12.28 0.32
CA TYR A 118 9.62 12.47 0.75
C TYR A 118 10.60 11.54 0.04
N ASN A 119 10.20 10.29 -0.24
CA ASN A 119 11.00 9.32 -1.01
C ASN A 119 10.24 8.86 -2.25
N TYR A 120 10.96 8.25 -3.19
CA TYR A 120 10.41 7.78 -4.47
C TYR A 120 10.27 6.27 -4.54
N GLY A 121 10.98 5.52 -3.70
CA GLY A 121 11.00 4.05 -3.67
C GLY A 121 9.65 3.37 -3.35
N VAL A 122 9.66 2.04 -3.41
CA VAL A 122 8.50 1.17 -3.12
C VAL A 122 8.19 1.13 -1.63
N ASN A 123 9.19 1.04 -0.77
CA ASN A 123 8.98 0.81 0.66
C ASN A 123 8.29 2.01 1.32
N ASN A 124 8.97 3.16 1.25
CA ASN A 124 8.60 4.38 1.97
C ASN A 124 8.43 5.58 1.03
N GLY A 125 7.99 5.35 -0.21
CA GLY A 125 7.94 6.40 -1.24
C GLY A 125 6.79 6.33 -2.24
N THR A 126 6.89 7.19 -3.26
CA THR A 126 5.87 7.40 -4.29
C THR A 126 5.52 6.12 -5.05
N ALA A 127 6.52 5.31 -5.41
CA ALA A 127 6.29 4.07 -6.17
C ALA A 127 5.43 3.08 -5.38
N GLY A 128 5.59 3.00 -4.05
CA GLY A 128 4.75 2.17 -3.20
C GLY A 128 3.29 2.60 -3.19
N ILE A 129 3.05 3.91 -3.11
CA ILE A 129 1.70 4.48 -3.18
C ILE A 129 1.06 4.20 -4.54
N LEU A 130 1.83 4.40 -5.63
CA LEU A 130 1.38 4.11 -6.99
C LEU A 130 0.98 2.64 -7.15
N LEU A 131 1.80 1.71 -6.66
CA LEU A 131 1.50 0.27 -6.68
C LEU A 131 0.21 -0.07 -5.93
N THR A 132 -0.05 0.56 -4.78
CA THR A 132 -1.30 0.38 -4.04
C THR A 132 -2.51 0.86 -4.85
N ILE A 133 -2.43 2.06 -5.44
CA ILE A 133 -3.49 2.64 -6.27
C ILE A 133 -3.78 1.74 -7.47
N ASP A 134 -2.74 1.36 -8.19
CA ASP A 134 -2.84 0.49 -9.36
C ASP A 134 -3.44 -0.86 -9.00
N ASN A 135 -3.08 -1.42 -7.84
CA ASN A 135 -3.69 -2.67 -7.36
C ASN A 135 -5.21 -2.54 -7.20
N ILE A 136 -5.72 -1.41 -6.71
CA ILE A 136 -7.17 -1.16 -6.63
C ILE A 136 -7.76 -1.03 -8.02
N LEU A 137 -7.17 -0.16 -8.86
CA LEU A 137 -7.68 0.18 -10.18
C LEU A 137 -7.82 -1.05 -11.10
N TYR A 138 -6.90 -2.01 -11.00
CA TYR A 138 -6.93 -3.23 -11.81
C TYR A 138 -7.85 -4.31 -11.26
N ASN A 139 -7.85 -4.52 -9.94
CA ASN A 139 -8.41 -5.75 -9.40
C ASN A 139 -9.77 -5.58 -8.71
N LEU A 140 -10.16 -4.35 -8.35
CA LEU A 140 -11.43 -4.10 -7.67
C LEU A 140 -12.42 -3.47 -8.64
N LYS A 141 -13.24 -4.28 -9.32
CA LYS A 141 -14.29 -3.79 -10.23
C LYS A 141 -15.68 -4.25 -9.75
N PRO A 142 -16.74 -3.43 -9.93
CA PRO A 142 -16.73 -2.05 -10.40
C PRO A 142 -16.26 -1.06 -9.32
N ILE A 143 -15.64 0.05 -9.76
CA ILE A 143 -15.19 1.15 -8.88
C ILE A 143 -16.21 2.29 -8.95
N PRO A 144 -16.77 2.75 -7.81
CA PRO A 144 -17.60 3.94 -7.78
C PRO A 144 -16.86 5.17 -8.30
N ASN A 145 -17.58 6.06 -8.99
CA ASN A 145 -16.99 7.28 -9.54
C ASN A 145 -16.32 8.17 -8.46
N SER A 146 -16.84 8.17 -7.24
CA SER A 146 -16.27 8.86 -6.08
C SER A 146 -14.86 8.35 -5.76
N ALA A 147 -14.71 7.04 -5.54
CA ALA A 147 -13.42 6.39 -5.33
C ALA A 147 -12.47 6.58 -6.51
N TYR A 148 -12.98 6.41 -7.74
CA TYR A 148 -12.16 6.53 -8.96
C TYR A 148 -11.52 7.92 -9.10
N LYS A 149 -12.27 8.99 -8.82
CA LYS A 149 -11.76 10.36 -8.85
C LYS A 149 -10.62 10.57 -7.84
N LYS A 150 -10.71 9.98 -6.65
CA LYS A 150 -9.66 10.05 -5.62
C LYS A 150 -8.39 9.27 -5.99
N LEU A 151 -8.52 8.21 -6.79
CA LEU A 151 -7.40 7.37 -7.23
C LEU A 151 -6.67 7.93 -8.47
N LYS A 152 -7.28 8.87 -9.21
CA LYS A 152 -6.66 9.53 -10.37
C LYS A 152 -5.62 10.56 -9.91
N LEU A 153 -4.44 10.07 -9.51
CA LEU A 153 -3.36 10.87 -8.93
C LEU A 153 -2.17 11.06 -9.89
N TYR A 154 -1.36 12.09 -9.62
CA TYR A 154 -0.27 12.57 -10.48
C TYR A 154 1.10 11.91 -10.17
N TYR A 155 1.10 10.74 -9.52
CA TYR A 155 2.32 10.13 -9.00
C TYR A 155 3.32 9.65 -10.06
N ILE A 156 2.84 9.21 -11.23
CA ILE A 156 3.72 8.88 -12.36
C ILE A 156 4.56 10.11 -12.74
N LYS A 157 3.93 11.29 -12.83
CA LYS A 157 4.61 12.55 -13.16
C LYS A 157 5.60 12.95 -12.07
N HIS A 158 5.25 12.75 -10.79
CA HIS A 158 6.15 13.01 -9.67
C HIS A 158 7.41 12.14 -9.74
N ILE A 159 7.25 10.85 -10.03
CA ILE A 159 8.39 9.93 -10.20
C ILE A 159 9.25 10.38 -11.38
N TYR A 160 8.67 10.71 -12.54
CA TYR A 160 9.49 11.14 -13.68
C TYR A 160 10.33 12.40 -13.40
N TYR A 161 9.78 13.39 -12.68
CA TYR A 161 10.51 14.62 -12.39
C TYR A 161 11.63 14.47 -11.36
N SER A 162 11.62 13.40 -10.56
CA SER A 162 12.69 13.14 -9.59
C SER A 162 13.83 12.29 -10.13
N TYR A 163 13.79 11.92 -11.42
CA TYR A 163 14.88 11.19 -12.05
C TYR A 163 16.14 12.06 -12.16
N VAL A 164 17.24 11.56 -11.61
CA VAL A 164 18.56 12.18 -11.71
C VAL A 164 19.25 11.61 -12.94
N ASN A 165 19.55 12.51 -13.89
CA ASN A 165 20.37 12.21 -15.06
C ASN A 165 21.61 13.11 -15.04
N SER A 166 22.72 12.60 -14.55
CA SER A 166 24.00 13.29 -14.49
C SER A 166 25.13 12.41 -14.99
N LYS A 167 26.31 12.99 -15.23
CA LYS A 167 27.50 12.23 -15.69
C LYS A 167 27.95 11.13 -14.72
N GLN A 168 27.65 11.28 -13.43
CA GLN A 168 28.12 10.37 -12.37
C GLN A 168 27.01 9.47 -11.82
N HIS A 169 25.75 9.87 -12.01
CA HIS A 169 24.60 9.24 -11.36
C HIS A 169 23.40 9.21 -12.32
N LEU A 170 22.82 8.02 -12.48
CA LEU A 170 21.61 7.74 -13.26
C LEU A 170 20.64 6.96 -12.38
N GLY A 171 19.43 7.48 -12.15
CA GLY A 171 18.45 6.80 -11.31
C GLY A 171 17.65 7.75 -10.44
N TRP A 172 17.05 7.19 -9.40
CA TRP A 172 16.35 7.97 -8.38
C TRP A 172 17.11 7.95 -7.07
N PRO A 173 17.07 9.03 -6.28
CA PRO A 173 17.63 8.99 -4.95
C PRO A 173 16.92 7.95 -4.08
N SER A 174 17.71 7.24 -3.27
CA SER A 174 17.25 6.24 -2.31
C SER A 174 16.51 6.89 -1.13
N ASP A 175 16.11 6.07 -0.15
CA ASP A 175 15.62 6.56 1.13
C ASP A 175 16.63 7.53 1.75
N GLY A 176 16.16 8.71 2.16
CA GLY A 176 17.01 9.79 2.71
C GLY A 176 17.62 10.73 1.67
N GLN A 177 17.44 10.47 0.37
CA GLN A 177 17.78 11.39 -0.74
C GLN A 177 19.28 11.75 -0.87
N THR A 178 20.18 10.95 -0.28
CA THR A 178 21.62 11.26 -0.24
C THR A 178 22.47 10.51 -1.28
N PHE A 179 21.98 9.41 -1.83
CA PHE A 179 22.66 8.62 -2.87
C PHE A 179 21.62 7.92 -3.76
N ILE A 180 22.08 7.28 -4.85
CA ILE A 180 21.25 6.42 -5.71
C ILE A 180 21.53 4.97 -5.32
N SER A 181 20.45 4.18 -5.14
CA SER A 181 20.52 2.74 -4.96
C SER A 181 19.74 2.02 -6.07
N ASP A 182 20.11 0.77 -6.35
CA ASP A 182 19.47 -0.06 -7.37
C ASP A 182 18.76 -1.28 -6.76
N ASP A 183 18.17 -1.13 -5.58
CA ASP A 183 17.39 -2.20 -4.93
C ASP A 183 15.88 -2.10 -5.22
N LEU A 184 15.13 -3.14 -4.86
CA LEU A 184 13.69 -3.21 -5.08
C LEU A 184 12.84 -2.39 -4.10
N GLY A 185 13.39 -2.06 -2.92
CA GLY A 185 12.66 -1.39 -1.86
C GLY A 185 12.74 0.13 -1.99
N THR A 186 13.94 0.66 -2.07
CA THR A 186 14.21 2.11 -2.04
C THR A 186 14.77 2.65 -3.35
N GLY A 187 15.33 1.75 -4.18
CA GLY A 187 16.12 2.12 -5.34
C GLY A 187 15.41 2.13 -6.69
N THR A 188 16.21 2.43 -7.72
CA THR A 188 15.81 2.56 -9.13
C THR A 188 15.01 1.36 -9.62
N LEU A 189 15.40 0.12 -9.28
CA LEU A 189 14.73 -1.08 -9.77
C LEU A 189 13.28 -1.19 -9.25
N GLY A 190 13.05 -0.88 -7.97
CA GLY A 190 11.70 -0.86 -7.41
C GLY A 190 10.81 0.19 -8.05
N ILE A 191 11.37 1.37 -8.32
CA ILE A 191 10.67 2.49 -8.95
C ILE A 191 10.27 2.15 -10.38
N LEU A 192 11.20 1.57 -11.16
CA LEU A 192 10.93 1.08 -12.50
C LEU A 192 9.83 0.01 -12.50
N TYR A 193 9.88 -0.94 -11.57
CA TYR A 193 8.82 -1.94 -11.41
C TYR A 193 7.44 -1.28 -11.17
N GLY A 194 7.37 -0.28 -10.29
CA GLY A 194 6.15 0.50 -10.05
C GLY A 194 5.63 1.19 -11.31
N LEU A 195 6.49 1.85 -12.07
CA LEU A 195 6.13 2.53 -13.32
C LEU A 195 5.63 1.56 -14.39
N ILE A 196 6.36 0.45 -14.61
CA ILE A 196 6.01 -0.56 -15.62
C ILE A 196 4.66 -1.20 -15.29
N SER A 197 4.44 -1.57 -14.03
CA SER A 197 3.16 -2.10 -13.54
C SER A 197 2.01 -1.14 -13.84
N SER A 198 2.21 0.16 -13.60
CA SER A 198 1.22 1.19 -13.89
C SER A 198 0.93 1.35 -15.38
N ILE A 199 1.96 1.38 -16.22
CA ILE A 199 1.79 1.55 -17.67
C ILE A 199 1.09 0.33 -18.27
N ASN A 200 1.52 -0.87 -17.91
CA ASN A 200 0.99 -2.10 -18.51
C ASN A 200 -0.46 -2.35 -18.11
N GLY A 201 -0.83 -2.13 -16.85
CA GLY A 201 -2.22 -2.31 -16.47
C GLY A 201 -3.13 -1.20 -17.04
N ARG A 202 -2.64 0.03 -17.26
CA ARG A 202 -3.43 1.09 -17.90
C ARG A 202 -3.72 0.76 -19.36
N LYS A 203 -2.74 0.21 -20.07
CA LYS A 203 -2.93 -0.31 -21.44
C LYS A 203 -4.05 -1.36 -21.53
N THR A 204 -4.21 -2.23 -20.52
CA THR A 204 -5.31 -3.21 -20.50
C THR A 204 -6.69 -2.62 -20.18
N ASN A 205 -6.76 -1.39 -19.65
CA ASN A 205 -8.02 -0.72 -19.30
C ASN A 205 -8.46 0.35 -20.31
N ASP A 206 -7.53 0.91 -21.09
CA ASP A 206 -7.83 1.93 -22.10
C ASP A 206 -8.51 1.32 -23.35
N GLU A 207 -8.54 -0.01 -23.50
CA GLU A 207 -9.39 -0.71 -24.49
C GLU A 207 -10.88 -0.77 -24.09
N ILE A 208 -11.26 -0.28 -22.90
CA ILE A 208 -12.66 -0.21 -22.44
C ILE A 208 -13.26 1.19 -22.68
N PHE A 209 -12.50 2.14 -23.23
CA PHE A 209 -12.95 3.50 -23.50
C PHE A 209 -12.69 4.00 -24.93
N LEU A 210 -12.61 3.08 -25.91
CA LEU A 210 -12.85 3.39 -27.32
C LEU A 210 -14.23 2.90 -27.75
#